data_AF-A0AAD7MKH5-F1
#
_entry.id   AF-A0AAD7MKH5-F1
#
_cell.length_a   1.000
_cell.length_b   1.000
_cell.length_c   1.000
_cell.angle_alpha   90.00
_cell.angle_beta   90.00
_cell.angle_gamma   90.00
#
_symmetry.space_group_name_H-M   'P 1'
#
loop_
_entity.id
_entity.type
_entity.pdbx_description
1 polymer ?
#
loop_
_entity_poly.entity_id
_entity_poly.type
_entity_poly.pdbx_seq_one_letter_code
_entity_poly.pdbx_strand_id
1 'polypeptide(L)'
;MSAPRRSNRSAARKITKSIAKIAAQDLNSSDDEDLDITMVNSDYDNDERDEDPENEDEKEDSDDAREEEDEEDDNEPVVVPAKRKRGKGKKTIEKTPLVRDVLVTIAVYTAEQMKKSRTSRGSPKSDLYTLTSDEPWDTLKAQIGVRICGILNPAILDLDNYDLTFTVPRHISDPIKLSDETHYKHLLKTALTIKTGPSARVIVEPKPVANEKENDDAGQNGSKAKKGGEKTKVRKERDTAVSEKEYGFDEVVLLVFWGAAWLKGTQFADLNKPPNNELFDKINPASLAARSPLLQRRLELNQKAPVNATPTININFPPEIAGLLGRAPAVAALPAPAPAPAQRPRIADPNAPLMLIPINFVTDPSLTIDNFCKDYNLDEEICARFKQNRFKTTDAFAFIGMAQLTTMEFMVGEIAELQVAIGKWSVVA
;
A
#
# COMPACT_ATOMS: atom_id res chain seq x y z
N MET A 1 40.20 55.22 13.21
CA MET A 1 40.18 55.04 11.74
C MET A 1 39.95 53.57 11.46
N SER A 2 38.73 53.19 11.07
CA SER A 2 38.34 51.79 10.81
C SER A 2 37.60 51.75 9.47
N ALA A 3 38.10 50.93 8.53
CA ALA A 3 37.58 50.85 7.16
C ALA A 3 36.38 49.89 7.05
N PRO A 4 35.38 50.15 6.19
CA PRO A 4 34.21 49.29 6.04
C PRO A 4 34.44 48.19 4.98
N ARG A 5 34.07 46.96 5.34
CA ARG A 5 34.03 45.79 4.44
C ARG A 5 32.94 45.97 3.37
N ARG A 6 33.35 45.87 2.10
CA ARG A 6 32.48 45.80 0.92
C ARG A 6 32.23 44.35 0.52
N SER A 7 31.03 44.14 -0.06
CA SER A 7 30.71 43.18 -1.13
C SER A 7 30.27 41.77 -0.75
N ASN A 8 28.95 41.57 -0.69
CA ASN A 8 28.27 40.31 -1.01
C ASN A 8 26.92 40.59 -1.71
N ARG A 9 26.96 41.34 -2.83
CA ARG A 9 25.77 41.65 -3.65
C ARG A 9 25.75 41.02 -5.05
N SER A 10 26.71 40.13 -5.36
CA SER A 10 26.86 39.57 -6.71
C SER A 10 26.11 38.24 -6.95
N ALA A 11 25.82 37.47 -5.90
CA ALA A 11 25.19 36.15 -6.05
C ALA A 11 23.67 36.21 -6.36
N ALA A 12 22.96 37.21 -5.84
CA ALA A 12 21.50 37.31 -5.99
C ALA A 12 21.01 37.70 -7.40
N ARG A 13 21.90 38.14 -8.31
CA ARG A 13 21.52 38.55 -9.68
C ARG A 13 21.64 37.43 -10.73
N LYS A 14 22.26 36.29 -10.40
CA LYS A 14 22.39 35.17 -11.34
C LYS A 14 21.21 34.21 -11.31
N ILE A 15 20.52 34.07 -10.18
CA ILE A 15 19.40 33.13 -10.01
C ILE A 15 18.13 33.64 -10.72
N THR A 16 17.87 34.94 -10.70
CA THR A 16 16.67 35.52 -11.32
C THR A 16 16.72 35.59 -12.85
N LYS A 17 17.90 35.50 -13.47
CA LYS A 17 18.03 35.46 -14.94
C LYS A 17 17.79 34.07 -15.55
N SER A 18 17.97 32.99 -14.80
CA SER A 18 17.73 31.63 -15.30
C SER A 18 16.25 31.26 -15.29
N ILE A 19 15.47 31.78 -14.32
CA ILE A 19 14.03 31.48 -14.21
C ILE A 19 13.24 32.18 -15.33
N ALA A 20 13.64 33.38 -15.76
CA ALA A 20 12.98 34.08 -16.87
C ALA A 20 13.25 33.48 -18.26
N LYS A 21 14.27 32.62 -18.41
CA LYS A 21 14.60 32.00 -19.71
C LYS A 21 13.83 30.70 -19.97
N ILE A 22 13.37 30.02 -18.92
CA ILE A 22 12.59 28.77 -19.05
C ILE A 22 11.12 29.06 -19.38
N ALA A 23 10.56 30.17 -18.89
CA ALA A 23 9.16 30.52 -19.13
C ALA A 23 8.84 31.03 -20.57
N ALA A 24 9.82 31.08 -21.47
CA ALA A 24 9.66 31.62 -22.82
C ALA A 24 9.79 30.58 -23.95
N GLN A 25 9.93 29.28 -23.64
CA GLN A 25 10.09 28.22 -24.65
C GLN A 25 8.88 27.32 -24.88
N ASP A 26 7.81 27.42 -24.08
CA ASP A 26 6.67 26.47 -24.14
C ASP A 26 5.42 26.96 -24.91
N LEU A 27 5.54 27.95 -25.80
CA LEU A 27 4.39 28.43 -26.59
C LEU A 27 4.53 28.31 -28.10
N ASN A 28 5.44 27.48 -28.62
CA ASN A 28 5.64 27.38 -30.07
C ASN A 28 5.94 25.95 -30.57
N SER A 29 5.04 24.99 -30.31
CA SER A 29 5.03 23.72 -31.04
C SER A 29 3.59 23.22 -31.18
N SER A 30 2.93 23.73 -32.21
CA SER A 30 1.72 23.18 -32.81
C SER A 30 1.96 23.25 -34.29
N ASP A 31 2.55 22.20 -34.85
CA ASP A 31 2.62 21.99 -36.29
C ASP A 31 2.34 20.51 -36.56
N ASP A 32 1.36 20.33 -37.44
CA ASP A 32 0.86 19.12 -38.04
C ASP A 32 1.97 18.30 -38.73
N GLU A 33 2.01 16.99 -38.51
CA GLU A 33 2.61 16.06 -39.47
C GLU A 33 1.79 14.76 -39.49
N ASP A 34 0.91 14.68 -40.49
CA ASP A 34 0.43 13.43 -41.08
C ASP A 34 1.62 12.60 -41.54
N LEU A 35 1.86 11.42 -40.95
CA LEU A 35 2.82 10.46 -41.49
C LEU A 35 2.16 9.11 -41.75
N ASP A 36 1.96 8.88 -43.04
CA ASP A 36 1.75 7.59 -43.71
C ASP A 36 2.72 6.53 -43.20
N ILE A 37 2.18 5.46 -42.60
CA ILE A 37 2.94 4.24 -42.31
C ILE A 37 2.83 3.32 -43.52
N THR A 38 3.74 3.51 -44.48
CA THR A 38 3.99 2.53 -45.54
C THR A 38 4.82 1.37 -44.98
N MET A 39 4.36 0.15 -45.28
CA MET A 39 5.07 -1.11 -45.12
C MET A 39 6.50 -1.04 -45.69
N VAL A 40 7.49 -1.41 -44.88
CA VAL A 40 8.80 -1.85 -45.38
C VAL A 40 9.16 -3.15 -44.67
N ASN A 41 9.12 -4.24 -45.43
CA ASN A 41 9.81 -5.48 -45.13
C ASN A 41 11.32 -5.19 -45.13
N SER A 42 12.02 -5.57 -44.08
CA SER A 42 13.48 -5.72 -44.13
C SER A 42 13.86 -7.05 -43.52
N ASP A 43 14.10 -8.00 -44.42
CA ASP A 43 14.89 -9.19 -44.21
C ASP A 43 16.23 -8.79 -43.56
N TYR A 44 16.51 -9.34 -42.39
CA TYR A 44 17.86 -9.39 -41.84
C TYR A 44 18.25 -10.86 -41.70
N ASP A 45 18.88 -11.35 -42.76
CA ASP A 45 19.92 -12.36 -42.69
C ASP A 45 20.99 -11.90 -41.68
N ASN A 46 21.33 -12.75 -40.73
CA ASN A 46 22.55 -12.62 -39.95
C ASN A 46 23.08 -14.00 -39.61
N ASP A 47 23.81 -14.54 -40.58
CA ASP A 47 25.14 -15.14 -40.47
C ASP A 47 25.54 -15.82 -39.16
N GLU A 48 25.77 -17.14 -39.33
CA GLU A 48 27.02 -17.83 -39.00
C GLU A 48 27.83 -17.27 -37.83
N ARG A 49 27.76 -18.00 -36.70
CA ARG A 49 28.94 -18.19 -35.88
C ARG A 49 29.05 -19.63 -35.40
N ASP A 50 29.94 -20.33 -36.07
CA ASP A 50 30.69 -21.46 -35.55
C ASP A 50 31.26 -21.14 -34.16
N GLU A 51 31.13 -22.09 -33.25
CA GLU A 51 32.21 -22.51 -32.34
C GLU A 51 31.72 -23.73 -31.54
N ASP A 52 32.13 -24.90 -32.04
CA ASP A 52 32.43 -26.09 -31.24
C ASP A 52 33.54 -25.72 -30.23
N PRO A 53 33.55 -26.29 -29.01
CA PRO A 53 34.19 -27.59 -28.91
C PRO A 53 33.55 -28.56 -27.90
N GLU A 54 33.47 -29.81 -28.34
CA GLU A 54 34.00 -30.99 -27.66
C GLU A 54 34.41 -30.79 -26.18
N ASN A 55 33.65 -31.40 -25.27
CA ASN A 55 34.22 -31.92 -24.03
C ASN A 55 33.67 -33.32 -23.80
N GLU A 56 34.52 -34.29 -24.16
CA GLU A 56 34.43 -35.70 -23.84
C GLU A 56 34.63 -35.92 -22.33
N ASP A 57 34.23 -37.11 -21.87
CA ASP A 57 34.68 -37.78 -20.63
C ASP A 57 34.08 -37.24 -19.30
N GLU A 58 33.52 -38.04 -18.38
CA GLU A 58 33.72 -39.44 -18.03
C GLU A 58 32.43 -40.08 -17.51
N LYS A 59 32.40 -41.41 -17.65
CA LYS A 59 31.45 -42.37 -17.07
C LYS A 59 31.56 -42.38 -15.54
N GLU A 60 30.50 -42.79 -14.86
CA GLU A 60 30.64 -43.86 -13.87
C GLU A 60 29.30 -44.53 -13.58
N ASP A 61 29.38 -45.86 -13.60
CA ASP A 61 28.32 -46.84 -13.46
C ASP A 61 27.80 -46.88 -12.02
N SER A 62 26.50 -47.11 -11.84
CA SER A 62 26.05 -47.91 -10.71
C SER A 62 24.77 -48.66 -11.07
N ASP A 63 24.99 -49.89 -11.50
CA ASP A 63 24.04 -50.98 -11.41
C ASP A 63 23.55 -51.10 -9.96
N ASP A 64 22.23 -51.06 -9.73
CA ASP A 64 21.69 -51.84 -8.63
C ASP A 64 20.38 -52.50 -9.06
N ALA A 65 20.47 -53.81 -9.09
CA ALA A 65 19.45 -54.73 -9.49
C ALA A 65 18.43 -54.89 -8.35
N ARG A 66 17.15 -54.85 -8.69
CA ARG A 66 16.18 -55.61 -7.92
C ARG A 66 15.07 -56.16 -8.80
N GLU A 67 15.23 -57.45 -9.05
CA GLU A 67 14.22 -58.39 -9.53
C GLU A 67 13.02 -58.45 -8.59
N GLU A 68 11.86 -58.72 -9.18
CA GLU A 68 10.77 -59.63 -8.75
C GLU A 68 9.57 -59.27 -9.69
N GLU A 69 9.32 -60.05 -10.76
CA GLU A 69 8.48 -61.28 -10.75
C GLU A 69 7.10 -60.97 -10.16
N ASP A 70 6.04 -60.80 -10.95
CA ASP A 70 5.15 -61.83 -11.54
C ASP A 70 3.84 -61.06 -11.89
N GLU A 71 2.91 -61.42 -12.76
CA GLU A 71 2.58 -62.59 -13.56
C GLU A 71 1.59 -62.10 -14.65
N GLU A 72 1.55 -62.87 -15.73
CA GLU A 72 0.55 -63.05 -16.79
C GLU A 72 -0.87 -62.46 -16.60
N ASP A 73 -1.49 -61.87 -17.64
CA ASP A 73 -2.46 -62.63 -18.44
C ASP A 73 -3.01 -61.88 -19.69
N ASP A 74 -3.02 -62.65 -20.77
CA ASP A 74 -3.89 -62.72 -21.94
C ASP A 74 -4.23 -61.52 -22.89
N ASN A 75 -3.66 -61.67 -24.10
CA ASN A 75 -4.32 -61.73 -25.42
C ASN A 75 -5.48 -60.78 -25.75
N GLU A 76 -5.29 -59.95 -26.79
CA GLU A 76 -6.10 -60.00 -28.03
C GLU A 76 -5.51 -59.12 -29.15
N PRO A 77 -5.93 -59.30 -30.43
CA PRO A 77 -5.00 -59.46 -31.53
C PRO A 77 -4.55 -58.18 -32.25
N VAL A 78 -3.35 -58.33 -32.80
CA VAL A 78 -2.70 -57.51 -33.81
C VAL A 78 -3.64 -57.19 -34.98
N VAL A 79 -3.94 -55.89 -35.15
CA VAL A 79 -4.36 -55.31 -36.45
C VAL A 79 -3.52 -54.08 -36.74
N VAL A 80 -2.41 -54.30 -37.44
CA VAL A 80 -1.77 -53.30 -38.33
C VAL A 80 -2.37 -53.61 -39.72
N PRO A 81 -2.76 -52.66 -40.59
CA PRO A 81 -2.07 -51.39 -40.83
C PRO A 81 -2.96 -50.19 -41.24
N ALA A 82 -2.44 -48.97 -41.09
CA ALA A 82 -2.51 -47.93 -42.15
C ALA A 82 -1.81 -46.65 -41.71
N LYS A 83 -0.60 -46.43 -42.24
CA LYS A 83 0.06 -45.12 -42.25
C LYS A 83 -0.79 -44.12 -43.05
N ARG A 84 -1.74 -43.46 -42.40
CA ARG A 84 -2.35 -42.23 -42.94
C ARG A 84 -1.58 -41.05 -42.36
N LYS A 85 -0.74 -40.42 -43.19
CA LYS A 85 -0.29 -39.03 -43.06
C LYS A 85 -1.54 -38.14 -43.03
N ARG A 86 -2.23 -38.09 -41.89
CA ARG A 86 -3.27 -37.10 -41.64
C ARG A 86 -2.53 -35.83 -41.30
N GLY A 87 -2.50 -34.90 -42.26
CA GLY A 87 -2.12 -33.52 -42.01
C GLY A 87 -2.89 -33.03 -40.80
N LYS A 88 -2.18 -32.97 -39.67
CA LYS A 88 -2.72 -32.55 -38.38
C LYS A 88 -2.91 -31.05 -38.51
N GLY A 89 -4.04 -30.66 -39.11
CA GLY A 89 -4.51 -29.29 -39.15
C GLY A 89 -4.41 -28.76 -37.74
N LYS A 90 -3.42 -27.91 -37.53
CA LYS A 90 -3.17 -27.19 -36.29
C LYS A 90 -4.38 -26.27 -36.15
N LYS A 91 -5.48 -26.79 -35.59
CA LYS A 91 -6.61 -25.97 -35.17
C LYS A 91 -6.03 -25.05 -34.11
N THR A 92 -5.71 -23.83 -34.54
CA THR A 92 -5.46 -22.70 -33.68
C THR A 92 -6.74 -22.50 -32.89
N ILE A 93 -6.86 -23.21 -31.78
CA ILE A 93 -7.89 -22.98 -30.79
C ILE A 93 -7.54 -21.61 -30.24
N GLU A 94 -8.30 -20.60 -30.69
CA GLU A 94 -8.25 -19.25 -30.20
C GLU A 94 -8.49 -19.31 -28.69
N LYS A 95 -7.39 -19.24 -27.96
CA LYS A 95 -7.37 -19.51 -26.53
C LYS A 95 -7.92 -18.27 -25.85
N THR A 96 -9.22 -18.27 -25.55
CA THR A 96 -9.85 -17.20 -24.78
C THR A 96 -9.02 -16.99 -23.52
N PRO A 97 -8.57 -15.76 -23.22
CA PRO A 97 -7.73 -15.51 -22.06
C PRO A 97 -8.54 -15.83 -20.81
N LEU A 98 -8.25 -16.98 -20.18
CA LEU A 98 -8.77 -17.32 -18.87
C LEU A 98 -8.24 -16.28 -17.90
N VAL A 99 -9.12 -15.41 -17.41
CA VAL A 99 -8.85 -14.54 -16.26
C VAL A 99 -8.50 -15.48 -15.11
N ARG A 100 -7.26 -15.38 -14.63
CA ARG A 100 -6.75 -16.23 -13.55
C ARG A 100 -6.20 -15.31 -12.47
N ASP A 101 -6.49 -15.69 -11.25
CA ASP A 101 -5.97 -15.02 -10.08
C ASP A 101 -4.52 -15.45 -9.82
N VAL A 102 -3.68 -14.49 -9.47
CA VAL A 102 -2.28 -14.68 -9.11
C VAL A 102 -2.13 -14.37 -7.62
N LEU A 103 -1.63 -15.35 -6.86
CA LEU A 103 -1.34 -15.17 -5.45
C LEU A 103 0.00 -14.44 -5.28
N VAL A 104 -0.03 -13.21 -4.82
CA VAL A 104 1.14 -12.36 -4.59
C VAL A 104 1.48 -12.32 -3.10
N THR A 105 2.65 -12.83 -2.73
CA THR A 105 3.19 -12.69 -1.38
C THR A 105 4.05 -11.43 -1.29
N ILE A 106 3.65 -10.47 -0.45
CA ILE A 106 4.41 -9.23 -0.23
C ILE A 106 5.26 -9.40 1.02
N ALA A 107 6.57 -9.41 0.88
CA ALA A 107 7.55 -9.56 1.96
C ALA A 107 8.25 -8.23 2.23
N VAL A 108 8.03 -7.65 3.41
CA VAL A 108 8.54 -6.33 3.79
C VAL A 108 9.67 -6.46 4.83
N TYR A 109 10.81 -5.85 4.53
CA TYR A 109 11.92 -5.70 5.48
C TYR A 109 11.86 -4.35 6.19
N THR A 110 12.13 -4.33 7.48
CA THR A 110 12.29 -3.08 8.23
C THR A 110 13.67 -2.45 7.97
N ALA A 111 13.79 -1.13 8.15
CA ALA A 111 15.08 -0.45 8.03
C ALA A 111 16.14 -0.98 9.02
N GLU A 112 15.71 -1.43 10.20
CA GLU A 112 16.58 -2.05 11.20
C GLU A 112 17.10 -3.41 10.74
N GLN A 113 16.27 -4.21 10.06
CA GLN A 113 16.70 -5.47 9.47
C GLN A 113 17.68 -5.23 8.33
N MET A 114 17.46 -4.20 7.50
CA MET A 114 18.35 -3.88 6.38
C MET A 114 19.77 -3.46 6.80
N LYS A 115 19.92 -2.91 8.02
CA LYS A 115 21.23 -2.60 8.61
C LYS A 115 22.04 -3.85 8.98
N LYS A 116 21.40 -5.01 9.10
CA LYS A 116 22.06 -6.28 9.42
C LYS A 116 22.58 -6.96 8.16
N SER A 117 23.62 -7.79 8.31
CA SER A 117 24.11 -8.66 7.22
C SER A 117 23.00 -9.61 6.75
N ARG A 118 23.05 -10.03 5.48
CA ARG A 118 22.00 -10.86 4.84
C ARG A 118 21.60 -12.09 5.66
N THR A 119 22.57 -12.77 6.27
CA THR A 119 22.34 -13.95 7.12
C THR A 119 21.69 -13.64 8.47
N SER A 120 21.79 -12.39 8.94
CA SER A 120 21.30 -11.93 10.25
C SER A 120 20.06 -11.04 10.17
N ARG A 121 19.50 -10.78 8.97
CA ARG A 121 18.31 -9.92 8.80
C ARG A 121 17.04 -10.50 9.43
N GLY A 122 17.00 -11.82 9.67
CA GLY A 122 15.79 -12.52 10.07
C GLY A 122 14.80 -12.67 8.91
N SER A 123 13.64 -13.26 9.17
CA SER A 123 12.56 -13.36 8.18
C SER A 123 11.89 -12.01 7.96
N PRO A 124 11.53 -11.65 6.71
CA PRO A 124 10.69 -10.49 6.44
C PRO A 124 9.29 -10.72 6.99
N LYS A 125 8.58 -9.64 7.32
CA LYS A 125 7.14 -9.72 7.61
C LYS A 125 6.42 -9.87 6.28
N SER A 126 5.56 -10.89 6.15
CA SER A 126 4.87 -11.18 4.89
C SER A 126 3.36 -11.10 5.03
N ASP A 127 2.70 -10.61 3.98
CA ASP A 127 1.25 -10.67 3.81
C ASP A 127 0.90 -11.24 2.43
N LEU A 128 -0.31 -11.77 2.27
CA LEU A 128 -0.80 -12.39 1.03
C LEU A 128 -1.88 -11.53 0.38
N TYR A 129 -1.79 -11.40 -0.93
CA TYR A 129 -2.74 -10.65 -1.74
C TYR A 129 -3.08 -11.44 -3.01
N THR A 130 -4.36 -11.48 -3.39
CA THR A 130 -4.81 -12.10 -4.64
C THR A 130 -4.98 -11.01 -5.69
N LEU A 131 -4.21 -11.09 -6.77
CA LEU A 131 -4.19 -10.14 -7.87
C LEU A 131 -4.92 -10.73 -9.07
N THR A 132 -5.84 -9.99 -9.69
CA THR A 132 -6.48 -10.45 -10.93
C THR A 132 -5.59 -10.15 -12.14
N SER A 133 -5.63 -10.99 -13.18
CA SER A 133 -4.72 -10.84 -14.34
C SER A 133 -4.92 -9.54 -15.15
N ASP A 134 -6.06 -8.89 -14.98
CA ASP A 134 -6.47 -7.64 -15.63
C ASP A 134 -6.24 -6.40 -14.74
N GLU A 135 -5.70 -6.58 -13.55
CA GLU A 135 -5.52 -5.49 -12.59
C GLU A 135 -4.42 -4.51 -13.06
N PRO A 136 -4.66 -3.19 -13.07
CA PRO A 136 -3.68 -2.22 -13.52
C PRO A 136 -2.55 -2.05 -12.51
N TRP A 137 -1.39 -1.61 -13.01
CA TRP A 137 -0.16 -1.40 -12.21
C TRP A 137 -0.38 -0.51 -10.99
N ASP A 138 -1.17 0.56 -11.15
CA ASP A 138 -1.44 1.51 -10.06
C ASP A 138 -2.21 0.87 -8.90
N THR A 139 -3.08 -0.11 -9.17
CA THR A 139 -3.77 -0.84 -8.10
C THR A 139 -2.79 -1.72 -7.33
N LEU A 140 -1.88 -2.43 -8.01
CA LEU A 140 -0.83 -3.19 -7.32
C LEU A 140 0.05 -2.27 -6.46
N LYS A 141 0.47 -1.11 -6.99
CA LYS A 141 1.21 -0.09 -6.23
C LYS A 141 0.45 0.36 -4.98
N ALA A 142 -0.83 0.69 -5.12
CA ALA A 142 -1.67 1.11 -3.99
C ALA A 142 -1.79 0.00 -2.95
N GLN A 143 -1.99 -1.25 -3.37
CA GLN A 143 -2.04 -2.40 -2.47
C GLN A 143 -0.72 -2.61 -1.74
N ILE A 144 0.42 -2.55 -2.43
CA ILE A 144 1.74 -2.61 -1.78
C ILE A 144 1.87 -1.50 -0.73
N GLY A 145 1.46 -0.27 -1.06
CA GLY A 145 1.46 0.86 -0.12
C GLY A 145 0.63 0.60 1.13
N VAL A 146 -0.60 0.09 0.99
CA VAL A 146 -1.49 -0.25 2.11
C VAL A 146 -0.84 -1.31 3.02
N ARG A 147 -0.20 -2.33 2.44
CA ARG A 147 0.49 -3.37 3.21
C ARG A 147 1.73 -2.86 3.93
N ILE A 148 2.52 -2.00 3.28
CA ILE A 148 3.66 -1.32 3.92
C ILE A 148 3.17 -0.50 5.12
N CYS A 149 2.07 0.25 4.97
CA CYS A 149 1.44 0.99 6.06
C CYS A 149 1.04 0.08 7.22
N GLY A 150 0.33 -1.02 6.95
CA GLY A 150 -0.10 -1.95 8.01
C GLY A 150 1.06 -2.63 8.74
N ILE A 151 2.17 -2.92 8.04
CA ILE A 151 3.29 -3.69 8.59
C ILE A 151 4.32 -2.80 9.31
N LEU A 152 4.63 -1.63 8.74
CA LEU A 152 5.68 -0.73 9.22
C LEU A 152 5.16 0.49 9.97
N ASN A 153 3.91 0.91 9.71
CA ASN A 153 3.35 2.19 10.15
C ASN A 153 4.32 3.38 9.94
N PRO A 154 4.80 3.62 8.71
CA PRO A 154 5.76 4.68 8.45
C PRO A 154 5.08 6.06 8.54
N ALA A 155 5.83 7.08 8.95
CA ALA A 155 5.35 8.46 8.99
C ALA A 155 5.07 9.04 7.59
N ILE A 156 5.85 8.61 6.58
CA ILE A 156 5.74 9.07 5.20
C ILE A 156 5.62 7.84 4.30
N LEU A 157 4.50 7.69 3.62
CA LEU A 157 4.28 6.63 2.64
C LEU A 157 4.61 7.15 1.25
N ASP A 158 5.87 7.02 0.87
CA ASP A 158 6.33 7.27 -0.49
C ASP A 158 7.03 6.02 -1.02
N LEU A 159 6.49 5.45 -2.10
CA LEU A 159 7.01 4.23 -2.72
C LEU A 159 8.42 4.42 -3.27
N ASP A 160 8.83 5.65 -3.59
CA ASP A 160 10.17 5.95 -4.09
C ASP A 160 11.25 5.74 -3.02
N ASN A 161 10.87 5.73 -1.74
CA ASN A 161 11.76 5.40 -0.62
C ASN A 161 11.95 3.89 -0.42
N TYR A 162 11.37 3.05 -1.28
CA TYR A 162 11.49 1.61 -1.23
C TYR A 162 12.05 1.07 -2.54
N ASP A 163 12.87 0.04 -2.45
CA ASP A 163 13.27 -0.82 -3.56
C ASP A 163 12.30 -2.01 -3.60
N LEU A 164 11.50 -2.05 -4.66
CA LEU A 164 10.59 -3.15 -4.94
C LEU A 164 11.29 -4.13 -5.88
N THR A 165 11.39 -5.39 -5.48
CA THR A 165 11.86 -6.49 -6.33
C THR A 165 10.84 -7.62 -6.34
N PHE A 166 10.85 -8.47 -7.35
CA PHE A 166 9.97 -9.63 -7.40
C PHE A 166 10.70 -10.89 -7.86
N THR A 167 10.17 -12.03 -7.43
CA THR A 167 10.59 -13.37 -7.82
C THR A 167 9.34 -14.18 -8.16
N VAL A 168 9.46 -15.11 -9.10
CA VAL A 168 8.37 -16.03 -9.46
C VAL A 168 8.92 -17.44 -9.23
N PRO A 169 8.40 -18.19 -8.23
CA PRO A 169 8.93 -19.49 -7.88
C PRO A 169 9.12 -20.38 -9.12
N ARG A 170 10.32 -20.96 -9.26
CA ARG A 170 10.74 -21.85 -10.37
C ARG A 170 10.95 -21.20 -11.74
N HIS A 171 10.44 -19.98 -11.98
CA HIS A 171 10.58 -19.29 -13.27
C HIS A 171 11.59 -18.14 -13.23
N ILE A 172 11.68 -17.44 -12.10
CA ILE A 172 12.58 -16.31 -11.87
C ILE A 172 13.19 -16.50 -10.48
N SER A 173 14.37 -17.11 -10.43
CA SER A 173 15.13 -17.30 -9.19
C SER A 173 15.76 -16.01 -8.68
N ASP A 174 16.21 -15.17 -9.60
CA ASP A 174 16.92 -13.93 -9.28
C ASP A 174 15.95 -12.76 -9.18
N PRO A 175 15.96 -12.00 -8.07
CA PRO A 175 15.03 -10.87 -7.90
C PRO A 175 15.19 -9.81 -8.99
N ILE A 176 14.08 -9.47 -9.65
CA ILE A 176 14.01 -8.42 -10.68
C ILE A 176 13.37 -7.16 -10.07
N LYS A 177 13.88 -5.97 -10.39
CA LYS A 177 13.31 -4.70 -9.92
C LYS A 177 11.92 -4.44 -10.51
N LEU A 178 11.00 -3.96 -9.68
CA LEU A 178 9.62 -3.65 -10.03
C LEU A 178 9.38 -2.12 -10.02
N SER A 179 10.02 -1.41 -10.95
CA SER A 179 9.90 0.05 -11.11
C SER A 179 8.74 0.47 -12.02
N ASP A 180 8.51 -0.28 -13.08
CA ASP A 180 7.73 0.15 -14.25
C ASP A 180 6.63 -0.85 -14.60
N GLU A 181 5.64 -0.38 -15.37
CA GLU A 181 4.53 -1.20 -15.85
C GLU A 181 5.01 -2.37 -16.74
N THR A 182 6.14 -2.22 -17.43
CA THR A 182 6.77 -3.28 -18.24
C THR A 182 7.21 -4.46 -17.38
N HIS A 183 7.86 -4.19 -16.25
CA HIS A 183 8.26 -5.21 -15.27
C HIS A 183 7.03 -5.87 -14.62
N TYR A 184 5.98 -5.10 -14.37
CA TYR A 184 4.71 -5.63 -13.88
C TYR A 184 4.05 -6.60 -14.89
N LYS A 185 3.98 -6.24 -16.18
CA LYS A 185 3.49 -7.14 -17.24
C LYS A 185 4.32 -8.41 -17.34
N HIS A 186 5.64 -8.31 -17.16
CA HIS A 186 6.53 -9.46 -17.12
C HIS A 186 6.25 -10.39 -15.93
N LEU A 187 6.02 -9.82 -14.74
CA LEU A 187 5.60 -10.56 -13.54
C LEU A 187 4.32 -11.34 -13.81
N LEU A 188 3.27 -10.68 -14.31
CA LEU A 188 1.99 -11.33 -14.62
C LEU A 188 2.14 -12.43 -15.66
N LYS A 189 2.84 -12.14 -16.78
CA LYS A 189 3.07 -13.10 -17.86
C LYS A 189 3.77 -14.36 -17.34
N THR A 190 4.81 -14.20 -16.54
CA THR A 190 5.59 -15.32 -16.00
C THR A 190 4.81 -16.10 -14.94
N ALA A 191 4.14 -15.42 -14.01
CA ALA A 191 3.30 -16.07 -13.00
C ALA A 191 2.15 -16.89 -13.63
N LEU A 192 1.51 -16.37 -14.68
CA LEU A 192 0.41 -17.05 -15.39
C LEU A 192 0.87 -18.27 -16.20
N THR A 193 2.17 -18.40 -16.50
CA THR A 193 2.69 -19.62 -17.14
C THR A 193 2.68 -20.84 -16.23
N ILE A 194 2.61 -20.61 -14.90
CA ILE A 194 2.48 -21.68 -13.90
C ILE A 194 1.08 -22.30 -14.04
N LYS A 195 1.04 -23.59 -14.35
CA LYS A 195 -0.22 -24.32 -14.57
C LYS A 195 -1.08 -24.45 -13.32
N THR A 196 -0.45 -24.63 -12.16
CA THR A 196 -1.10 -24.93 -10.89
C THR A 196 -0.72 -23.87 -9.86
N GLY A 197 -1.67 -22.99 -9.52
CA GLY A 197 -1.47 -21.91 -8.54
C GLY A 197 -0.48 -20.85 -9.00
N PRO A 198 -0.85 -19.98 -9.96
CA PRO A 198 -0.05 -18.81 -10.31
C PRO A 198 0.31 -18.03 -9.04
N SER A 199 1.61 -17.87 -8.78
CA SER A 199 2.09 -17.17 -7.59
C SER A 199 3.33 -16.36 -7.90
N ALA A 200 3.46 -15.24 -7.19
CA ALA A 200 4.61 -14.36 -7.27
C ALA A 200 4.97 -13.86 -5.87
N ARG A 201 6.23 -13.51 -5.64
CA ARG A 201 6.68 -12.92 -4.39
C ARG A 201 7.30 -11.56 -4.68
N VAL A 202 6.73 -10.52 -4.08
CA VAL A 202 7.24 -9.15 -4.12
C VAL A 202 7.99 -8.88 -2.82
N ILE A 203 9.23 -8.41 -2.90
CA ILE A 203 10.09 -8.09 -1.78
C ILE A 203 10.24 -6.56 -1.73
N VAL A 204 9.95 -5.98 -0.58
CA VAL A 204 10.02 -4.55 -0.31
C VAL A 204 11.18 -4.29 0.63
N GLU A 205 12.19 -3.56 0.16
CA GLU A 205 13.36 -3.16 0.94
C GLU A 205 13.39 -1.63 1.09
N PRO A 206 13.44 -1.06 2.30
CA PRO A 206 13.56 0.39 2.46
C PRO A 206 14.94 0.85 1.99
N LYS A 207 14.96 1.90 1.16
CA LYS A 207 16.22 2.54 0.76
C LYS A 207 16.87 3.17 1.98
N PRO A 208 18.20 3.09 2.14
CA PRO A 208 18.88 3.85 3.17
C PRO A 208 18.66 5.32 2.87
N VAL A 209 17.93 6.02 3.75
CA VAL A 209 17.90 7.47 3.74
C VAL A 209 19.36 7.87 3.86
N ALA A 210 19.90 8.49 2.80
CA ALA A 210 21.18 9.14 2.88
C ALA A 210 20.97 10.29 3.86
N ASN A 211 21.11 10.00 5.15
CA ASN A 211 21.40 11.03 6.13
C ASN A 211 22.72 11.57 5.62
N GLU A 212 22.61 12.65 4.86
CA GLU A 212 23.72 13.53 4.53
C GLU A 212 24.34 13.83 5.89
N LYS A 213 25.34 13.02 6.24
CA LYS A 213 26.27 13.38 7.28
C LYS A 213 26.86 14.65 6.73
N GLU A 214 26.29 15.76 7.16
CA GLU A 214 26.94 17.04 7.24
C GLU A 214 28.28 16.73 7.90
N ASN A 215 29.28 16.47 7.05
CA ASN A 215 30.64 16.34 7.44
C ASN A 215 31.00 17.74 7.92
N ASP A 216 30.86 17.95 9.22
CA ASP A 216 31.70 18.87 9.95
C ASP A 216 33.14 18.33 9.81
N ASP A 217 33.72 18.64 8.65
CA ASP A 217 35.13 18.58 8.34
C ASP A 217 35.86 19.56 9.27
N ALA A 218 36.05 19.14 10.51
CA ALA A 218 37.10 19.66 11.36
C ALA A 218 38.30 18.73 11.20
N GLY A 219 39.06 18.99 10.13
CA GLY A 219 40.31 18.32 9.86
C GLY A 219 41.25 18.34 11.07
N GLN A 220 41.91 17.21 11.32
CA GLN A 220 43.25 17.21 11.88
C GLN A 220 44.00 15.95 11.43
N ASN A 221 44.96 16.19 10.53
CA ASN A 221 46.12 15.35 10.28
C ASN A 221 46.82 14.99 11.60
N GLY A 222 47.23 13.73 11.76
CA GLY A 222 48.12 13.35 12.85
C GLY A 222 48.29 11.85 13.09
N SER A 223 49.16 11.23 12.30
CA SER A 223 50.03 10.08 12.59
C SER A 223 49.92 9.30 13.94
N LYS A 224 49.79 7.97 13.81
CA LYS A 224 50.42 6.86 14.57
C LYS A 224 50.59 7.00 16.11
N ALA A 225 49.92 6.12 16.86
CA ALA A 225 50.49 4.97 17.61
C ALA A 225 49.78 4.64 18.94
N LYS A 226 49.61 3.32 19.16
CA LYS A 226 49.58 2.54 20.42
C LYS A 226 48.69 2.95 21.62
N LYS A 227 47.87 1.95 22.01
CA LYS A 227 47.60 1.41 23.36
C LYS A 227 47.43 2.40 24.52
N GLY A 228 46.23 2.36 25.11
CA GLY A 228 45.99 2.74 26.50
C GLY A 228 44.51 3.02 26.71
N GLY A 229 43.83 2.18 27.48
CA GLY A 229 42.40 2.38 27.76
C GLY A 229 42.17 3.55 28.70
N GLU A 230 41.08 4.28 28.48
CA GLU A 230 40.46 5.08 29.55
C GLU A 230 38.98 5.36 29.26
N LYS A 231 38.27 5.58 30.36
CA LYS A 231 36.84 5.40 30.58
C LYS A 231 35.95 6.44 29.89
N THR A 232 34.84 5.93 29.39
CA THR A 232 33.69 6.60 28.80
C THR A 232 33.06 7.62 29.76
N LYS A 233 33.00 8.90 29.35
CA LYS A 233 32.14 9.92 29.96
C LYS A 233 31.00 10.24 29.00
N VAL A 234 29.83 9.69 29.30
CA VAL A 234 28.56 9.91 28.59
C VAL A 234 28.19 11.39 28.66
N ARG A 235 28.11 12.05 27.51
CA ARG A 235 27.57 13.41 27.36
C ARG A 235 26.19 13.31 26.73
N LYS A 236 25.21 13.76 27.51
CA LYS A 236 23.78 13.82 27.23
C LYS A 236 23.52 14.71 26.01
N GLU A 237 23.13 14.10 24.89
CA GLU A 237 22.57 14.79 23.72
C GLU A 237 21.23 15.43 24.08
N ARG A 238 20.98 16.62 23.53
CA ARG A 238 19.72 17.34 23.65
C ARG A 238 18.91 17.06 22.39
N ASP A 239 17.74 16.46 22.59
CA ASP A 239 16.74 16.28 21.56
C ASP A 239 16.19 17.63 21.10
N THR A 240 16.41 17.96 19.83
CA THR A 240 15.67 19.00 19.10
C THR A 240 14.38 18.38 18.56
N ALA A 241 13.28 18.57 19.29
CA ALA A 241 11.94 18.19 18.86
C ALA A 241 11.46 19.15 17.75
N VAL A 242 11.47 18.68 16.51
CA VAL A 242 10.71 19.30 15.41
C VAL A 242 9.26 18.84 15.56
N SER A 243 8.35 19.76 15.84
CA SER A 243 6.92 19.47 15.92
C SER A 243 6.33 19.39 14.50
N GLU A 244 6.39 18.22 13.88
CA GLU A 244 5.54 17.92 12.74
C GLU A 244 4.10 17.73 13.23
N LYS A 245 3.15 18.35 12.51
CA LYS A 245 1.73 18.16 12.77
C LYS A 245 1.37 16.75 12.31
N GLU A 246 1.19 15.83 13.25
CA GLU A 246 0.62 14.50 12.98
C GLU A 246 -0.78 14.67 12.39
N TYR A 247 -0.93 14.34 11.11
CA TYR A 247 -2.23 13.99 10.54
C TYR A 247 -2.58 12.59 11.05
N GLY A 248 -3.80 12.40 11.56
CA GLY A 248 -4.23 11.10 12.08
C GLY A 248 -4.17 10.03 10.99
N PHE A 249 -3.59 8.87 11.31
CA PHE A 249 -3.43 7.70 10.43
C PHE A 249 -4.72 7.34 9.64
N ASP A 250 -5.89 7.52 10.27
CA ASP A 250 -7.19 7.26 9.66
C ASP A 250 -7.47 8.15 8.43
N GLU A 251 -6.93 9.38 8.39
CA GLU A 251 -7.19 10.36 7.33
C GLU A 251 -6.38 10.07 6.06
N VAL A 252 -5.14 9.61 6.22
CA VAL A 252 -4.26 9.25 5.09
C VAL A 252 -4.76 7.97 4.42
N VAL A 253 -5.18 6.99 5.22
CA VAL A 253 -5.76 5.74 4.72
C VAL A 253 -7.07 6.03 3.96
N LEU A 254 -7.92 6.93 4.48
CA LEU A 254 -9.15 7.36 3.81
C LEU A 254 -8.89 7.96 2.42
N LEU A 255 -7.89 8.84 2.31
CA LEU A 255 -7.52 9.51 1.06
C LEU A 255 -7.01 8.52 0.00
N VAL A 256 -6.24 7.51 0.41
CA VAL A 256 -5.76 6.45 -0.49
C VAL A 256 -6.93 5.60 -1.01
N PHE A 257 -7.88 5.22 -0.14
CA PHE A 257 -9.09 4.52 -0.55
C PHE A 257 -9.96 5.35 -1.50
N TRP A 258 -10.06 6.66 -1.27
CA TRP A 258 -10.81 7.55 -2.16
C TRP A 258 -10.16 7.66 -3.53
N GLY A 259 -8.85 7.86 -3.58
CA GLY A 259 -8.08 7.90 -4.83
C GLY A 259 -8.21 6.59 -5.63
N ALA A 260 -8.08 5.44 -4.97
CA ALA A 260 -8.22 4.14 -5.61
C ALA A 260 -9.64 3.89 -6.16
N ALA A 261 -10.68 4.30 -5.42
CA ALA A 261 -12.06 4.20 -5.89
C ALA A 261 -12.34 5.14 -7.06
N TRP A 262 -11.75 6.34 -7.05
CA TRP A 262 -11.85 7.29 -8.17
C TRP A 262 -11.23 6.69 -9.44
N LEU A 263 -10.05 6.07 -9.33
CA LEU A 263 -9.38 5.43 -10.47
C LEU A 263 -10.17 4.28 -11.09
N LYS A 264 -11.05 3.60 -10.34
CA LYS A 264 -11.94 2.55 -10.86
C LYS A 264 -13.09 3.09 -11.72
N GLY A 265 -13.31 4.40 -11.73
CA GLY A 265 -14.35 5.08 -12.51
C GLY A 265 -15.35 5.82 -11.63
N THR A 266 -16.04 6.80 -12.24
CA THR A 266 -16.97 7.72 -11.55
C THR A 266 -18.18 7.00 -10.93
N GLN A 267 -18.45 5.77 -11.34
CA GLN A 267 -19.48 4.92 -10.71
C GLN A 267 -19.10 4.43 -9.30
N PHE A 268 -17.81 4.39 -8.95
CA PHE A 268 -17.33 3.89 -7.65
C PHE A 268 -17.01 5.01 -6.67
N ALA A 269 -16.43 6.12 -7.15
CA ALA A 269 -16.30 7.36 -6.40
C ALA A 269 -16.24 8.55 -7.37
N ASP A 270 -16.89 9.64 -7.00
CA ASP A 270 -16.78 10.93 -7.67
C ASP A 270 -16.44 12.04 -6.65
N LEU A 271 -16.24 13.27 -7.12
CA LEU A 271 -15.89 14.41 -6.26
C LEU A 271 -16.94 14.70 -5.16
N ASN A 272 -18.20 14.34 -5.42
CA ASN A 272 -19.37 14.55 -4.55
C ASN A 272 -19.87 13.25 -3.87
N LYS A 273 -19.43 12.09 -4.36
CA LYS A 273 -19.87 10.76 -3.94
C LYS A 273 -18.62 9.98 -3.49
N PRO A 274 -18.27 10.03 -2.20
CA PRO A 274 -17.18 9.23 -1.67
C PRO A 274 -17.45 7.73 -1.93
N PRO A 275 -16.41 6.89 -1.89
CA PRO A 275 -16.56 5.46 -2.07
C PRO A 275 -17.54 4.96 -1.02
N ASN A 276 -18.46 4.07 -1.41
CA ASN A 276 -19.43 3.48 -0.49
C ASN A 276 -18.70 2.55 0.50
N ASN A 277 -18.09 3.15 1.50
CA ASN A 277 -17.24 2.54 2.52
C ASN A 277 -17.62 3.18 3.85
N GLU A 278 -17.93 2.34 4.84
CA GLU A 278 -18.41 2.73 6.17
C GLU A 278 -17.48 3.71 6.91
N LEU A 279 -16.21 3.80 6.50
CA LEU A 279 -15.26 4.79 7.01
C LEU A 279 -15.65 6.24 6.65
N PHE A 280 -16.39 6.47 5.56
CA PHE A 280 -16.87 7.80 5.16
C PHE A 280 -18.21 8.17 5.82
N ASP A 281 -19.08 7.18 6.09
CA ASP A 281 -20.39 7.42 6.73
C ASP A 281 -20.26 7.85 8.20
N LYS A 282 -19.16 7.46 8.85
CA LYS A 282 -18.85 7.84 10.24
C LYS A 282 -18.38 9.30 10.38
N ILE A 283 -18.06 9.98 9.28
CA ILE A 283 -17.63 11.37 9.33
C ILE A 283 -18.88 12.26 9.32
N ASN A 284 -19.27 12.72 10.51
CA ASN A 284 -20.39 13.63 10.66
C ASN A 284 -20.19 14.85 9.73
N PRO A 285 -21.14 15.17 8.83
CA PRO A 285 -21.02 16.30 7.89
C PRO A 285 -20.76 17.63 8.63
N ALA A 286 -21.22 17.77 9.87
CA ALA A 286 -20.92 18.92 10.72
C ALA A 286 -19.43 19.00 11.12
N SER A 287 -18.77 17.85 11.37
CA SER A 287 -17.33 17.82 11.67
C SER A 287 -16.47 18.00 10.41
N LEU A 288 -16.96 17.55 9.26
CA LEU A 288 -16.28 17.65 7.96
C LEU A 288 -16.27 19.11 7.47
N ALA A 289 -17.40 19.81 7.63
CA ALA A 289 -17.49 21.25 7.38
C ALA A 289 -16.61 22.07 8.34
N ALA A 290 -16.56 21.70 9.62
CA ALA A 290 -15.72 22.38 10.61
C ALA A 290 -14.21 22.18 10.37
N ARG A 291 -13.80 21.08 9.71
CA ARG A 291 -12.39 20.75 9.47
C ARG A 291 -11.87 21.24 8.12
N SER A 292 -12.74 21.44 7.14
CA SER A 292 -12.37 21.94 5.81
C SER A 292 -13.13 23.22 5.45
N PRO A 293 -12.48 24.40 5.55
CA PRO A 293 -13.07 25.68 5.13
C PRO A 293 -13.55 25.67 3.68
N LEU A 294 -12.94 24.83 2.84
CA LEU A 294 -13.27 24.69 1.42
C LEU A 294 -14.60 23.94 1.22
N LEU A 295 -14.86 22.90 2.01
CA LEU A 295 -16.13 22.16 1.97
C LEU A 295 -17.28 22.96 2.57
N GLN A 296 -17.02 23.70 3.65
CA GLN A 296 -18.02 24.60 4.24
C GLN A 296 -18.46 25.66 3.22
N ARG A 297 -17.50 26.28 2.51
CA ARG A 297 -17.81 27.26 1.46
C ARG A 297 -18.60 26.67 0.30
N ARG A 298 -18.37 25.40 -0.06
CA ARG A 298 -19.12 24.71 -1.12
C ARG A 298 -20.54 24.36 -0.69
N LEU A 299 -20.74 23.89 0.55
CA LEU A 299 -22.07 23.63 1.09
C LEU A 299 -22.91 24.91 1.19
N GLU A 300 -22.30 26.01 1.61
CA GLU A 300 -22.95 27.32 1.64
C GLU A 300 -23.34 27.80 0.24
N LEU A 301 -22.50 27.56 -0.78
CA LEU A 301 -22.83 27.90 -2.17
C LEU A 301 -23.97 27.03 -2.73
N ASN A 302 -23.99 25.73 -2.41
CA ASN A 302 -25.05 24.82 -2.85
C ASN A 302 -26.40 25.09 -2.18
N GLN A 303 -26.42 25.57 -0.93
CA GLN A 303 -27.67 25.93 -0.24
C GLN A 303 -28.24 27.29 -0.71
N LYS A 304 -27.45 28.12 -1.39
CA LYS A 304 -27.82 29.51 -1.75
C LYS A 304 -28.06 29.76 -3.23
N ALA A 305 -28.00 28.74 -4.09
CA ALA A 305 -28.15 28.94 -5.53
C ALA A 305 -29.62 28.89 -6.00
N PRO A 306 -30.21 30.00 -6.46
CA PRO A 306 -31.38 29.96 -7.35
C PRO A 306 -30.97 29.48 -8.75
N VAL A 307 -31.82 28.66 -9.36
CA VAL A 307 -31.57 27.78 -10.51
C VAL A 307 -31.26 28.51 -11.85
N ASN A 308 -31.00 29.81 -11.90
CA ASN A 308 -30.81 30.53 -13.18
C ASN A 308 -30.00 31.83 -13.07
N ALA A 309 -28.70 31.75 -12.80
CA ALA A 309 -27.81 32.88 -13.06
C ALA A 309 -26.39 32.42 -13.42
N THR A 310 -25.84 33.01 -14.49
CA THR A 310 -24.46 32.84 -14.95
C THR A 310 -23.46 33.41 -13.92
N PRO A 311 -22.30 32.74 -13.71
CA PRO A 311 -21.40 33.12 -12.63
C PRO A 311 -20.60 34.37 -12.99
N THR A 312 -20.85 35.48 -12.27
CA THR A 312 -20.00 36.68 -12.30
C THR A 312 -19.22 36.73 -10.99
N ILE A 313 -17.89 36.57 -11.05
CA ILE A 313 -17.02 36.65 -9.88
C ILE A 313 -16.63 38.12 -9.67
N ASN A 314 -17.34 38.80 -8.77
CA ASN A 314 -17.00 40.16 -8.35
C ASN A 314 -16.23 40.09 -7.02
N ILE A 315 -14.91 40.29 -7.07
CA ILE A 315 -14.05 40.31 -5.87
C ILE A 315 -13.91 41.76 -5.42
N ASN A 316 -14.75 42.18 -4.48
CA ASN A 316 -14.64 43.49 -3.87
C ASN A 316 -13.84 43.37 -2.57
N PHE A 317 -12.65 43.96 -2.51
CA PHE A 317 -11.80 43.96 -1.32
C PHE A 317 -12.12 45.18 -0.44
N PRO A 318 -12.43 45.00 0.85
CA PRO A 318 -12.63 46.10 1.77
C PRO A 318 -11.31 46.83 2.06
N PRO A 319 -11.35 48.16 2.33
CA PRO A 319 -10.17 48.99 2.53
C PRO A 319 -9.35 48.67 3.79
N GLU A 320 -9.81 47.75 4.63
CA GLU A 320 -9.17 47.39 5.91
C GLU A 320 -7.96 46.44 5.76
N ILE A 321 -7.82 45.75 4.62
CA ILE A 321 -6.75 44.76 4.39
C ILE A 321 -5.38 45.46 4.17
N ALA A 322 -5.36 46.77 3.94
CA ALA A 322 -4.12 47.55 3.77
C ALA A 322 -3.28 47.71 5.06
N GLY A 323 -3.80 47.33 6.24
CA GLY A 323 -3.11 47.51 7.53
C GLY A 323 -2.24 46.34 8.02
N LEU A 324 -2.26 45.18 7.37
CA LEU A 324 -1.74 43.91 7.94
C LEU A 324 -0.21 43.73 7.90
N LEU A 325 0.57 44.76 7.54
CA LEU A 325 2.04 44.70 7.44
C LEU A 325 2.80 45.61 8.44
N GLY A 326 2.20 45.97 9.58
CA GLY A 326 2.84 46.88 10.56
C GLY A 326 2.77 46.46 12.04
N ARG A 327 3.83 45.80 12.52
CA ARG A 327 4.56 45.97 13.81
C ARG A 327 3.78 46.20 15.16
N ALA A 328 3.83 45.16 16.03
CA ALA A 328 4.06 45.06 17.52
C ALA A 328 3.77 46.26 18.49
N PRO A 329 3.39 46.07 19.80
CA PRO A 329 4.00 45.08 20.72
C PRO A 329 3.15 44.43 21.86
N ALA A 330 3.77 43.36 22.40
CA ALA A 330 3.68 42.64 23.69
C ALA A 330 2.72 43.07 24.82
N VAL A 331 1.99 42.07 25.35
CA VAL A 331 1.63 41.95 26.78
C VAL A 331 1.65 40.46 27.18
N ALA A 332 2.29 40.17 28.32
CA ALA A 332 2.48 38.84 28.90
C ALA A 332 1.28 38.43 29.79
N ALA A 333 0.92 37.14 29.78
CA ALA A 333 0.04 36.51 30.77
C ALA A 333 0.47 35.05 31.05
N LEU A 334 0.32 34.67 32.32
CA LEU A 334 0.82 33.47 33.01
C LEU A 334 0.14 32.14 32.60
N PRO A 335 0.77 30.96 32.84
CA PRO A 335 0.22 29.66 32.46
C PRO A 335 -0.66 29.01 33.54
N ALA A 336 -1.73 28.34 33.11
CA ALA A 336 -2.59 27.45 33.90
C ALA A 336 -2.07 25.99 33.87
N PRO A 337 -2.42 25.14 34.87
CA PRO A 337 -1.83 23.82 35.06
C PRO A 337 -2.35 22.75 34.08
N ALA A 338 -1.45 21.83 33.72
CA ALA A 338 -1.66 20.75 32.76
C ALA A 338 -2.54 19.60 33.31
N PRO A 339 -3.46 19.02 32.52
CA PRO A 339 -4.14 17.77 32.85
C PRO A 339 -3.24 16.54 32.64
N ALA A 340 -3.50 15.49 33.44
CA ALA A 340 -2.77 14.24 33.50
C ALA A 340 -2.83 13.42 32.18
N PRO A 341 -1.82 12.59 31.87
CA PRO A 341 -1.74 11.84 30.62
C PRO A 341 -2.80 10.74 30.52
N ALA A 342 -3.64 10.82 29.49
CA ALA A 342 -4.50 9.74 29.04
C ALA A 342 -3.65 8.54 28.59
N GLN A 343 -4.00 7.35 29.06
CA GLN A 343 -3.30 6.10 28.70
C GLN A 343 -3.60 5.74 27.23
N ARG A 344 -2.55 5.35 26.50
CA ARG A 344 -2.62 4.94 25.09
C ARG A 344 -3.29 3.56 24.96
N PRO A 345 -4.17 3.33 23.97
CA PRO A 345 -4.64 1.99 23.64
C PRO A 345 -3.49 1.14 23.10
N ARG A 346 -3.32 -0.08 23.66
CA ARG A 346 -2.37 -1.08 23.16
C ARG A 346 -2.88 -1.67 21.85
N ILE A 347 -2.04 -1.69 20.83
CA ILE A 347 -2.33 -2.29 19.52
C ILE A 347 -2.23 -3.83 19.66
N ALA A 348 -3.32 -4.53 19.31
CA ALA A 348 -3.40 -5.98 19.35
C ALA A 348 -2.67 -6.64 18.16
N ASP A 349 -2.23 -7.88 18.38
CA ASP A 349 -1.52 -8.75 17.43
C ASP A 349 -2.38 -9.02 16.16
N PRO A 350 -1.84 -8.87 14.93
CA PRO A 350 -2.58 -9.10 13.68
C PRO A 350 -3.03 -10.55 13.46
N ASN A 351 -2.52 -11.51 14.22
CA ASN A 351 -2.98 -12.91 14.20
C ASN A 351 -3.95 -13.24 15.34
N ALA A 352 -4.31 -12.28 16.18
CA ALA A 352 -5.30 -12.53 17.22
C ALA A 352 -6.67 -12.82 16.57
N PRO A 353 -7.38 -13.87 17.01
CA PRO A 353 -8.72 -14.16 16.51
C PRO A 353 -9.58 -12.91 16.69
N LEU A 354 -10.20 -12.44 15.60
CA LEU A 354 -11.12 -11.31 15.61
C LEU A 354 -12.33 -11.68 16.49
N MET A 355 -12.24 -11.31 17.76
CA MET A 355 -13.33 -11.44 18.71
C MET A 355 -14.37 -10.37 18.42
N LEU A 356 -15.63 -10.69 18.69
CA LEU A 356 -16.74 -9.79 18.42
C LEU A 356 -16.67 -8.51 19.28
N ILE A 357 -16.11 -8.63 20.49
CA ILE A 357 -15.80 -7.51 21.38
C ILE A 357 -14.28 -7.30 21.35
N PRO A 358 -13.78 -6.12 20.95
CA PRO A 358 -12.36 -5.84 21.04
C PRO A 358 -11.90 -5.86 22.52
N ILE A 359 -10.68 -6.32 22.77
CA ILE A 359 -10.12 -6.57 24.13
C ILE A 359 -10.19 -5.34 25.05
N ASN A 360 -10.34 -4.13 24.49
CA ASN A 360 -10.36 -2.87 25.22
C ASN A 360 -11.76 -2.42 25.67
N PHE A 361 -12.80 -3.22 25.41
CA PHE A 361 -14.16 -2.91 25.81
C PHE A 361 -14.55 -3.71 27.06
N VAL A 362 -15.15 -3.03 28.03
CA VAL A 362 -15.77 -3.67 29.17
C VAL A 362 -17.24 -3.92 28.83
N THR A 363 -17.68 -5.15 29.07
CA THR A 363 -19.09 -5.52 28.97
C THR A 363 -19.89 -4.76 30.02
N ASP A 364 -20.89 -3.99 29.59
CA ASP A 364 -21.90 -3.35 30.46
C ASP A 364 -22.76 -4.44 31.16
N PRO A 365 -23.72 -4.14 32.07
CA PRO A 365 -24.50 -5.15 32.76
C PRO A 365 -25.07 -6.20 31.82
N SER A 366 -25.01 -7.47 32.25
CA SER A 366 -25.52 -8.61 31.50
C SER A 366 -26.99 -8.37 31.13
N LEU A 367 -27.27 -8.19 29.84
CA LEU A 367 -28.62 -8.06 29.29
C LEU A 367 -29.05 -9.41 28.72
N THR A 368 -30.35 -9.70 28.80
CA THR A 368 -30.91 -10.84 28.06
C THR A 368 -30.88 -10.55 26.56
N ILE A 369 -30.62 -11.56 25.73
CA ILE A 369 -30.56 -11.40 24.26
C ILE A 369 -31.84 -10.72 23.70
N ASP A 370 -33.01 -11.03 24.27
CA ASP A 370 -34.28 -10.38 23.89
C ASP A 370 -34.30 -8.87 24.09
N ASN A 371 -33.79 -8.41 25.23
CA ASN A 371 -33.72 -6.97 25.53
C ASN A 371 -32.66 -6.31 24.67
N PHE A 372 -31.50 -6.95 24.48
CA PHE A 372 -30.45 -6.45 23.60
C PHE A 372 -30.96 -6.27 22.16
N CYS A 373 -31.62 -7.28 21.58
CA CYS A 373 -32.15 -7.15 20.21
C CYS A 373 -33.19 -6.03 20.10
N LYS A 374 -34.03 -5.81 21.12
CA LYS A 374 -35.01 -4.72 21.16
C LYS A 374 -34.35 -3.34 21.32
N ASP A 375 -33.41 -3.19 22.24
CA ASP A 375 -32.77 -1.90 22.54
C ASP A 375 -31.95 -1.37 21.36
N TYR A 376 -31.39 -2.26 20.55
CA TYR A 376 -30.58 -1.91 19.38
C TYR A 376 -31.30 -2.07 18.03
N ASN A 377 -32.61 -2.34 18.02
CA ASN A 377 -33.43 -2.57 16.82
C ASN A 377 -32.80 -3.60 15.85
N LEU A 378 -32.31 -4.71 16.38
CA LEU A 378 -31.80 -5.82 15.57
C LEU A 378 -32.96 -6.63 14.98
N ASP A 379 -32.74 -7.20 13.80
CA ASP A 379 -33.73 -8.04 13.13
C ASP A 379 -34.14 -9.25 14.00
N GLU A 380 -35.40 -9.66 13.90
CA GLU A 380 -35.96 -10.80 14.63
C GLU A 380 -35.25 -12.11 14.25
N GLU A 381 -34.75 -12.20 13.01
CA GLU A 381 -33.94 -13.33 12.54
C GLU A 381 -32.61 -13.47 13.33
N ILE A 382 -31.94 -12.35 13.61
CA ILE A 382 -30.71 -12.32 14.42
C ILE A 382 -31.01 -12.84 15.83
N CYS A 383 -32.11 -12.38 16.43
CA CYS A 383 -32.55 -12.82 17.75
C CYS A 383 -32.88 -14.33 17.78
N ALA A 384 -33.58 -14.82 16.76
CA ALA A 384 -33.94 -16.24 16.63
C ALA A 384 -32.70 -17.14 16.52
N ARG A 385 -31.68 -16.73 15.75
CA ARG A 385 -30.42 -17.48 15.60
C ARG A 385 -29.64 -17.57 16.90
N PHE A 386 -29.58 -16.50 17.69
CA PHE A 386 -28.97 -16.56 19.02
C PHE A 386 -29.69 -17.52 19.96
N LYS A 387 -31.03 -17.51 19.96
CA LYS A 387 -31.85 -18.44 20.76
C LYS A 387 -31.67 -19.90 20.32
N GLN A 388 -31.61 -20.15 19.01
CA GLN A 388 -31.37 -21.48 18.44
C GLN A 388 -30.04 -22.08 18.94
N ASN A 389 -29.01 -21.24 19.04
CA ASN A 389 -27.70 -21.60 19.57
C ASN A 389 -27.59 -21.49 21.10
N ARG A 390 -28.72 -21.36 21.81
CA ARG A 390 -28.82 -21.35 23.28
C ARG A 390 -28.10 -20.19 23.98
N PHE A 391 -27.87 -19.07 23.30
CA PHE A 391 -27.36 -17.85 23.93
C PHE A 391 -28.47 -17.17 24.73
N LYS A 392 -28.22 -16.91 26.03
CA LYS A 392 -29.21 -16.33 26.96
C LYS A 392 -28.88 -14.89 27.36
N THR A 393 -27.60 -14.57 27.54
CA THR A 393 -27.12 -13.27 28.00
C THR A 393 -26.03 -12.72 27.08
N THR A 394 -25.86 -11.39 27.08
CA THR A 394 -24.85 -10.67 26.29
C THR A 394 -23.41 -10.97 26.73
N ASP A 395 -23.19 -11.54 27.92
CA ASP A 395 -21.86 -11.96 28.39
C ASP A 395 -21.19 -12.97 27.45
N ALA A 396 -22.02 -13.75 26.73
CA ALA A 396 -21.52 -14.72 25.77
C ALA A 396 -20.80 -14.06 24.58
N PHE A 397 -21.12 -12.80 24.25
CA PHE A 397 -20.49 -12.09 23.12
C PHE A 397 -18.98 -11.91 23.29
N ALA A 398 -18.48 -11.90 24.54
CA ALA A 398 -17.05 -11.85 24.81
C ALA A 398 -16.30 -13.12 24.34
N PHE A 399 -17.01 -14.23 24.15
CA PHE A 399 -16.44 -15.51 23.75
C PHE A 399 -16.73 -15.88 22.29
N ILE A 400 -17.58 -15.11 21.60
CA ILE A 400 -17.94 -15.37 20.21
C ILE A 400 -16.91 -14.74 19.28
N GLY A 401 -16.29 -15.57 18.45
CA GLY A 401 -15.41 -15.13 17.37
C GLY A 401 -16.15 -14.96 16.04
N MET A 402 -15.60 -14.18 15.12
CA MET A 402 -16.19 -13.97 13.79
C MET A 402 -16.47 -15.28 13.03
N ALA A 403 -15.56 -16.26 13.12
CA ALA A 403 -15.74 -17.57 12.48
C ALA A 403 -16.94 -18.35 13.04
N GLN A 404 -17.27 -18.17 14.33
CA GLN A 404 -18.43 -18.82 14.95
C GLN A 404 -19.73 -18.18 14.46
N LEU A 405 -19.76 -16.86 14.24
CA LEU A 405 -20.93 -16.21 13.64
C LEU A 405 -21.21 -16.73 12.23
N THR A 406 -20.17 -16.91 11.40
CA THR A 406 -20.33 -17.54 10.08
C THR A 406 -20.81 -18.99 10.21
N THR A 407 -20.36 -19.72 11.24
CA THR A 407 -20.83 -21.09 11.52
C THR A 407 -22.29 -21.13 11.97
N MET A 408 -22.78 -20.06 12.61
CA MET A 408 -24.19 -19.85 12.95
C MET A 408 -25.01 -19.31 11.77
N GLU A 409 -24.46 -19.34 10.56
CA GLU A 409 -25.08 -18.93 9.30
C GLU A 409 -25.40 -17.43 9.19
N PHE A 410 -24.79 -16.58 10.03
CA PHE A 410 -24.96 -15.13 9.91
C PHE A 410 -24.42 -14.60 8.58
N MET A 411 -25.24 -13.79 7.91
CA MET A 411 -24.84 -13.06 6.72
C MET A 411 -23.89 -11.92 7.08
N VAL A 412 -23.02 -11.53 6.14
CA VAL A 412 -22.03 -10.47 6.39
C VAL A 412 -22.68 -9.15 6.84
N GLY A 413 -23.86 -8.81 6.30
CA GLY A 413 -24.62 -7.63 6.71
C GLY A 413 -25.13 -7.70 8.15
N GLU A 414 -25.67 -8.86 8.57
CA GLU A 414 -26.13 -9.08 9.95
C GLU A 414 -24.97 -9.00 10.94
N ILE A 415 -23.79 -9.52 10.56
CA ILE A 415 -22.58 -9.44 11.38
C ILE A 415 -22.15 -7.98 11.57
N ALA A 416 -22.21 -7.15 10.53
CA ALA A 416 -21.88 -5.73 10.62
C ALA A 416 -22.86 -4.99 11.55
N GLU A 417 -24.17 -5.22 11.40
CA GLU A 417 -25.19 -4.64 12.29
C GLU A 417 -24.98 -5.04 13.75
N LEU A 418 -24.66 -6.32 14.00
CA LEU A 418 -24.35 -6.83 15.31
C LEU A 418 -23.10 -6.18 15.92
N GLN A 419 -22.04 -5.98 15.13
CA GLN A 419 -20.84 -5.27 15.59
C GLN A 419 -21.14 -3.82 15.97
N VAL A 420 -21.98 -3.13 15.19
CA VAL A 420 -22.41 -1.76 15.52
C VAL A 420 -23.22 -1.73 16.81
N ALA A 421 -24.14 -2.67 17.00
CA ALA A 421 -24.93 -2.78 18.23
C ALA A 421 -24.04 -3.05 19.46
N ILE A 422 -23.08 -3.96 19.35
CA ILE A 422 -22.11 -4.27 20.41
C ILE A 422 -21.20 -3.08 20.70
N GLY A 423 -20.76 -2.35 19.68
CA GLY A 423 -19.96 -1.14 19.86
C GLY A 423 -20.72 0.00 20.55
N LYS A 424 -22.06 0.05 20.40
CA LYS A 424 -22.92 1.00 21.14
C LYS A 424 -23.21 0.54 22.57
N TRP A 425 -23.33 -0.77 22.78
CA TRP A 425 -23.61 -1.37 24.08
C TRP A 425 -22.40 -1.38 25.01
N SER A 426 -21.22 -1.69 24.47
CA SER A 426 -20.01 -1.80 25.27
C SER A 426 -19.39 -0.44 25.55
N VAL A 427 -18.82 -0.29 26.75
CA VAL A 427 -18.16 0.94 27.18
C VAL A 427 -16.64 0.74 27.05
N VAL A 428 -15.95 1.76 26.54
CA VAL A 428 -14.48 1.77 26.51
C VAL A 428 -13.98 1.84 27.95
N ALA A 429 -13.19 0.85 28.35
CA ALA A 429 -12.66 0.69 29.70
C ALA A 429 -11.69 1.80 30.11
#